data_AF-A0AAD0HV37-F1
#
_entry.id   AF-A0AAD0HV37-F1
#
_cell.length_a   1.000
_cell.length_b   1.000
_cell.length_c   1.000
_cell.angle_alpha   90.00
_cell.angle_beta   90.00
_cell.angle_gamma   90.00
#
_symmetry.space_group_name_H-M   'P 1'
#
loop_
_entity.id
_entity.type
_entity.pdbx_description
1 polymer ?
#
loop_
_entity_poly.entity_id
_entity_poly.type
_entity_poly.pdbx_seq_one_letter_code
_entity_poly.pdbx_strand_id
1 'polypeptide(L)'
;MELQNFPIKYRNFSKDLEPLKTNFLGMTDVDFGNIRLEGVSIKILDFLDFKLIEFRKKDFRIAIDEKDSLFEYEIPKDIKNKRLEEILNFFANFFKATTIKFKIANDKYEYYFHNNIEYYKFITLKQILTQYTNLISNLRLYRYKNLSSAKNTFFELDLLDKSNSIEETNTWINAEIKSVVDANIGDSLTIKRLHKMKFNDFPYDVEEIITLVHPLTKEEVKDNIIKLTRKSVKIKLRRVHK
;
A
#
# COMPACT_ATOMS: atom_id res chain seq x y z
N MET A 1 -5.48 3.29 6.07
CA MET A 1 -4.27 2.44 5.96
C MET A 1 -3.42 3.00 4.83
N GLU A 2 -2.23 3.53 5.13
CA GLU A 2 -1.41 4.21 4.14
C GLU A 2 -0.37 3.25 3.55
N LEU A 3 -0.64 2.80 2.33
CA LEU A 3 0.36 2.16 1.49
C LEU A 3 1.31 3.25 0.99
N GLN A 4 2.51 3.33 1.55
CA GLN A 4 3.45 4.39 1.21
C GLN A 4 4.58 3.92 0.31
N ASN A 5 5.34 2.87 0.69
CA ASN A 5 6.56 2.43 -0.01
C ASN A 5 6.86 0.93 0.19
N PHE A 6 7.87 0.44 -0.52
CA PHE A 6 8.57 -0.82 -0.21
C PHE A 6 9.62 -0.64 0.91
N PRO A 7 9.99 -1.71 1.66
CA PRO A 7 9.36 -3.03 1.66
C PRO A 7 7.93 -2.94 2.16
N ILE A 8 7.03 -3.75 1.58
CA ILE A 8 5.65 -3.80 2.06
C ILE A 8 5.67 -4.74 3.27
N LYS A 9 5.53 -4.17 4.46
CA LYS A 9 5.44 -4.91 5.72
C LYS A 9 4.15 -4.52 6.42
N TYR A 10 3.42 -5.51 6.90
CA TYR A 10 2.21 -5.27 7.65
C TYR A 10 1.96 -6.40 8.65
N ARG A 11 1.42 -6.02 9.80
CA ARG A 11 0.84 -6.91 10.81
C ARG A 11 -0.42 -6.25 11.34
N ASN A 12 -1.44 -7.04 11.67
CA ASN A 12 -2.69 -6.53 12.23
C ASN A 12 -2.74 -6.55 13.78
N PHE A 13 -1.60 -6.84 14.41
CA PHE A 13 -1.39 -6.78 15.85
C PHE A 13 -0.26 -5.80 16.20
N SER A 14 -0.06 -5.53 17.48
CA SER A 14 0.93 -4.54 17.94
C SER A 14 2.33 -4.84 17.42
N LYS A 15 3.03 -3.80 16.99
CA LYS A 15 4.44 -3.86 16.57
C LYS A 15 5.40 -4.16 17.73
N ASP A 16 4.97 -3.95 18.96
CA ASP A 16 5.78 -4.16 20.15
C ASP A 16 5.75 -5.63 20.61
N LEU A 17 4.87 -6.44 20.02
CA LEU A 17 4.83 -7.89 20.23
C LEU A 17 5.85 -8.57 19.32
N GLU A 18 6.78 -9.29 19.95
CA GLU A 18 7.80 -10.10 19.29
C GLU A 18 7.64 -11.58 19.70
N PRO A 19 7.99 -12.52 18.83
CA PRO A 19 7.87 -13.94 19.13
C PRO A 19 8.81 -14.33 20.27
N LEU A 20 8.27 -14.98 21.30
CA LEU A 20 9.01 -15.57 22.42
C LEU A 20 9.89 -16.73 21.94
N LYS A 21 9.41 -17.48 20.94
CA LYS A 21 10.12 -18.61 20.35
C LYS A 21 9.80 -18.74 18.87
N THR A 22 10.76 -19.23 18.10
CA THR A 22 10.57 -19.61 16.70
C THR A 22 10.97 -21.08 16.53
N ASN A 23 10.02 -21.92 16.08
CA ASN A 23 10.25 -23.35 15.82
C ASN A 23 10.22 -23.61 14.31
N PHE A 24 11.33 -24.10 13.74
CA PHE A 24 11.35 -24.52 12.35
C PHE A 24 10.71 -25.90 12.20
N LEU A 25 9.66 -26.01 11.37
CA LEU A 25 8.98 -27.28 11.13
C LEU A 25 9.59 -28.04 9.95
N GLY A 26 10.11 -27.34 8.95
CA GLY A 26 10.72 -27.95 7.78
C GLY A 26 10.54 -27.14 6.50
N MET A 27 10.94 -27.74 5.39
CA MET A 27 10.73 -27.21 4.05
C MET A 27 9.93 -28.23 3.24
N THR A 28 8.82 -27.80 2.66
CA THR A 28 7.90 -28.68 1.92
C THR A 28 7.15 -27.88 0.86
N ASP A 29 6.41 -28.57 0.00
CA ASP A 29 5.49 -27.92 -0.92
C ASP A 29 4.20 -27.58 -0.18
N VAL A 30 3.67 -26.40 -0.48
CA VAL A 30 2.42 -25.90 0.11
C VAL A 30 1.46 -25.59 -1.02
N ASP A 31 0.29 -26.20 -0.97
CA ASP A 31 -0.83 -25.89 -1.82
C ASP A 31 -1.66 -24.78 -1.17
N PHE A 32 -1.73 -23.62 -1.80
CA PHE A 32 -2.55 -22.49 -1.35
C PHE A 32 -3.92 -22.47 -2.04
N GLY A 33 -4.33 -23.56 -2.67
CA GLY A 33 -5.60 -23.72 -3.39
C GLY A 33 -5.55 -23.15 -4.81
N ASN A 34 -5.08 -21.91 -4.98
CA ASN A 34 -4.93 -21.29 -6.30
C ASN A 34 -3.57 -21.55 -6.96
N ILE A 35 -2.56 -21.93 -6.15
CA ILE A 35 -1.21 -22.20 -6.60
C ILE A 35 -0.51 -23.12 -5.61
N ARG A 36 0.30 -24.05 -6.14
CA ARG A 36 1.23 -24.84 -5.34
C ARG A 36 2.61 -24.16 -5.38
N LEU A 37 3.15 -23.86 -4.22
CA LEU A 37 4.49 -23.33 -4.07
C LEU A 37 5.43 -24.41 -3.57
N GLU A 38 6.48 -24.68 -4.35
CA GLU A 38 7.49 -25.67 -3.99
C GLU A 38 8.49 -25.09 -2.98
N GLY A 39 9.03 -25.94 -2.10
CA GLY A 39 10.12 -25.58 -1.20
C GLY A 39 9.84 -24.31 -0.37
N VAL A 40 8.71 -24.29 0.33
CA VAL A 40 8.32 -23.26 1.29
C VAL A 40 8.91 -23.61 2.65
N SER A 41 9.62 -22.67 3.27
CA SER A 41 10.12 -22.81 4.64
C SER A 41 8.98 -22.52 5.62
N ILE A 42 8.71 -23.46 6.53
CA ILE A 42 7.59 -23.37 7.48
C ILE A 42 8.12 -23.26 8.91
N LYS A 43 7.61 -22.26 9.65
CA LYS A 43 7.95 -22.03 11.06
C LYS A 43 6.71 -21.75 11.89
N ILE A 44 6.75 -22.09 13.17
CA ILE A 44 5.80 -21.59 14.17
C ILE A 44 6.47 -20.46 14.93
N LEU A 45 5.81 -19.32 15.00
CA LEU A 45 6.16 -18.16 15.82
C LEU A 45 5.27 -18.21 17.06
N ASP A 46 5.85 -18.50 18.22
CA ASP A 46 5.14 -18.52 19.51
C ASP A 46 5.18 -17.11 20.11
N PHE A 47 4.03 -16.47 20.26
CA PHE A 47 3.84 -15.25 21.05
C PHE A 47 3.30 -15.61 22.43
N LEU A 48 3.16 -14.61 23.31
CA LEU A 48 2.64 -14.84 24.67
C LEU A 48 1.24 -15.44 24.66
N ASP A 49 0.34 -14.90 23.82
CA ASP A 49 -1.09 -15.24 23.83
C ASP A 49 -1.56 -16.00 22.58
N PHE A 50 -0.74 -16.05 21.52
CA PHE A 50 -1.11 -16.66 20.24
C PHE A 50 0.09 -17.26 19.52
N LYS A 51 -0.16 -17.97 18.42
CA LYS A 51 0.89 -18.54 17.55
C LYS A 51 0.60 -18.17 16.10
N LEU A 52 1.66 -17.96 15.32
CA LEU A 52 1.53 -17.82 13.87
C LEU A 52 2.29 -18.94 13.17
N ILE A 53 1.71 -19.49 12.10
CA ILE A 53 2.44 -20.33 11.15
C ILE A 53 2.97 -19.46 10.01
N GLU A 54 4.30 -19.31 9.94
CA GLU A 54 5.00 -18.60 8.87
C GLU A 54 5.26 -19.53 7.68
N PHE A 55 4.86 -19.09 6.50
CA PHE A 55 5.23 -19.60 5.19
C PHE A 55 6.21 -18.62 4.53
N ARG A 56 7.45 -19.04 4.33
CA ARG A 56 8.52 -18.20 3.79
C ARG A 56 9.06 -18.73 2.47
N LYS A 57 9.09 -17.83 1.48
CA LYS A 57 9.89 -17.94 0.25
C LYS A 57 11.01 -16.88 0.29
N LYS A 58 11.93 -16.94 -0.68
CA LYS A 58 12.99 -15.94 -0.84
C LYS A 58 12.43 -14.52 -0.99
N ASP A 59 11.32 -14.38 -1.73
CA ASP A 59 10.84 -13.09 -2.20
C ASP A 59 9.60 -12.59 -1.44
N PHE A 60 9.12 -13.33 -0.44
CA PHE A 60 8.08 -12.88 0.49
C PHE A 60 7.95 -13.84 1.67
N ARG A 61 7.29 -13.38 2.74
CA ARG A 61 6.80 -14.22 3.83
C ARG A 61 5.38 -13.83 4.19
N ILE A 62 4.61 -14.80 4.66
CA ILE A 62 3.31 -14.58 5.29
C ILE A 62 3.18 -15.51 6.48
N ALA A 63 2.70 -14.98 7.59
CA ALA A 63 2.39 -15.74 8.79
C ALA A 63 0.94 -15.50 9.17
N ILE A 64 0.21 -16.56 9.49
CA ILE A 64 -1.20 -16.48 9.89
C ILE A 64 -1.42 -17.23 11.19
N ASP A 65 -2.38 -16.77 11.96
CA ASP A 65 -2.98 -17.56 13.03
C ASP A 65 -4.12 -18.41 12.45
N GLU A 66 -4.34 -19.56 13.08
CA GLU A 66 -5.47 -20.45 12.82
C GLU A 66 -6.77 -19.91 13.46
N LYS A 67 -6.69 -19.15 14.56
CA LYS A 67 -7.85 -18.83 15.41
C LYS A 67 -8.35 -17.38 15.31
N ASP A 68 -7.48 -16.41 15.48
CA ASP A 68 -7.88 -15.03 15.77
C ASP A 68 -7.74 -14.09 14.56
N SER A 69 -7.60 -14.65 13.35
CA SER A 69 -7.37 -13.89 12.11
C SER A 69 -6.18 -12.93 12.22
N LEU A 70 -5.21 -13.23 13.09
CA LEU A 70 -3.95 -12.49 13.18
C LEU A 70 -3.04 -12.89 12.03
N PHE A 71 -2.31 -11.93 11.49
CA PHE A 71 -1.36 -12.20 10.42
C PHE A 71 -0.28 -11.12 10.34
N GLU A 72 0.86 -11.53 9.81
CA GLU A 72 1.88 -10.61 9.31
C GLU A 72 2.40 -11.06 7.95
N TYR A 73 2.81 -10.11 7.12
CA TYR A 73 3.48 -10.43 5.87
C TYR A 73 4.54 -9.40 5.53
N GLU A 74 5.47 -9.81 4.68
CA GLU A 74 6.52 -8.96 4.17
C GLU A 74 6.87 -9.30 2.72
N ILE A 75 7.00 -8.24 1.92
CA ILE A 75 7.52 -8.26 0.55
C ILE A 75 8.74 -7.31 0.50
N PRO A 76 9.96 -7.83 0.27
CA PRO A 76 11.17 -7.01 0.20
C PRO A 76 11.17 -6.05 -1.00
N LYS A 77 12.04 -5.05 -0.95
CA LYS A 77 12.18 -3.98 -1.95
C LYS A 77 12.92 -4.38 -3.23
N ASP A 78 13.59 -5.54 -3.25
CA ASP A 78 14.51 -5.91 -4.34
C ASP A 78 13.87 -6.97 -5.26
N ILE A 79 12.70 -6.65 -5.83
CA ILE A 79 11.91 -7.58 -6.65
C ILE A 79 11.63 -6.98 -8.04
N LYS A 80 11.98 -7.71 -9.10
CA LYS A 80 11.66 -7.32 -10.48
C LYS A 80 10.13 -7.28 -10.71
N ASN A 81 9.62 -6.35 -11.51
CA ASN A 81 8.17 -6.19 -11.71
C ASN A 81 7.43 -7.48 -12.08
N LYS A 82 7.95 -8.29 -13.02
CA LYS A 82 7.33 -9.58 -13.39
C LYS A 82 7.16 -10.50 -12.18
N ARG A 83 8.19 -10.60 -11.33
CA ARG A 83 8.13 -11.41 -10.11
C ARG A 83 7.22 -10.78 -9.05
N LEU A 84 7.23 -9.45 -8.94
CA LEU A 84 6.36 -8.72 -8.04
C LEU A 84 4.89 -8.94 -8.41
N GLU A 85 4.55 -8.93 -9.69
CA GLU A 85 3.20 -9.21 -10.19
C GLU A 85 2.71 -10.60 -9.75
N GLU A 86 3.54 -11.64 -9.91
CA GLU A 86 3.23 -12.99 -9.42
C GLU A 86 2.97 -13.01 -7.91
N ILE A 87 3.78 -12.29 -7.13
CA ILE A 87 3.65 -12.20 -5.68
C ILE A 87 2.36 -11.46 -5.29
N LEU A 88 2.06 -10.32 -5.93
CA LEU A 88 0.83 -9.57 -5.67
C LEU A 88 -0.41 -10.39 -6.06
N ASN A 89 -0.34 -11.18 -7.15
CA ASN A 89 -1.38 -12.12 -7.54
C ASN A 89 -1.57 -13.23 -6.50
N PHE A 90 -0.46 -13.79 -5.98
CA PHE A 90 -0.50 -14.75 -4.89
C PHE A 90 -1.22 -14.18 -3.67
N PHE A 91 -0.79 -13.02 -3.16
CA PHE A 91 -1.39 -12.41 -1.97
C PHE A 91 -2.86 -12.02 -2.20
N ALA A 92 -3.22 -11.49 -3.37
CA ALA A 92 -4.62 -11.22 -3.70
C ALA A 92 -5.47 -12.49 -3.59
N ASN A 93 -5.04 -13.61 -4.16
CA ASN A 93 -5.80 -14.86 -4.07
C ASN A 93 -5.81 -15.42 -2.63
N PHE A 94 -4.67 -15.38 -1.95
CA PHE A 94 -4.52 -15.80 -0.56
C PHE A 94 -5.52 -15.09 0.36
N PHE A 95 -5.63 -13.76 0.23
CA PHE A 95 -6.53 -12.96 1.07
C PHE A 95 -7.99 -13.01 0.61
N LYS A 96 -8.29 -13.35 -0.64
CA LYS A 96 -9.67 -13.49 -1.12
C LYS A 96 -10.40 -14.60 -0.37
N ALA A 97 -9.80 -15.79 -0.34
CA ALA A 97 -10.16 -16.97 0.45
C ALA A 97 -9.33 -18.14 -0.07
N THR A 98 -8.57 -18.78 0.80
CA THR A 98 -7.69 -19.88 0.40
C THR A 98 -7.69 -20.98 1.46
N THR A 99 -7.66 -22.23 0.99
CA THR A 99 -7.35 -23.39 1.82
C THR A 99 -5.88 -23.75 1.60
N ILE A 100 -5.10 -23.71 2.67
CA ILE A 100 -3.65 -23.96 2.69
C ILE A 100 -3.44 -25.39 3.15
N LYS A 101 -2.82 -26.21 2.29
CA LYS A 101 -2.58 -27.62 2.55
C LYS A 101 -1.10 -27.93 2.39
N PHE A 102 -0.53 -28.61 3.38
CA PHE A 102 0.84 -29.09 3.28
C PHE A 102 1.07 -30.29 4.18
N LYS A 103 2.18 -30.98 3.95
CA LYS A 103 2.59 -32.16 4.71
C LYS A 103 4.01 -31.98 5.21
N ILE A 104 4.24 -32.21 6.50
CA ILE A 104 5.56 -32.29 7.11
C ILE A 104 5.66 -33.62 7.84
N ALA A 105 6.70 -34.39 7.55
CA ALA A 105 6.83 -35.77 8.04
C ALA A 105 5.56 -36.59 7.75
N ASN A 106 4.86 -37.08 8.79
CA ASN A 106 3.62 -37.83 8.64
C ASN A 106 2.35 -36.99 8.84
N ASP A 107 2.48 -35.74 9.28
CA ASP A 107 1.36 -34.88 9.63
C ASP A 107 0.88 -34.09 8.42
N LYS A 108 -0.45 -34.03 8.26
CA LYS A 108 -1.12 -33.23 7.26
C LYS A 108 -1.75 -32.01 7.94
N TYR A 109 -1.53 -30.86 7.33
CA TYR A 109 -2.05 -29.59 7.81
C TYR A 109 -3.00 -29.01 6.77
N GLU A 110 -4.13 -28.49 7.23
CA GLU A 110 -5.14 -27.83 6.41
C GLU A 110 -5.68 -26.62 7.16
N TYR A 111 -5.45 -25.43 6.61
CA TYR A 111 -5.90 -24.16 7.19
C TYR A 111 -6.80 -23.42 6.20
N TYR A 112 -7.80 -22.71 6.69
CA TYR A 112 -8.61 -21.80 5.86
C TYR A 112 -8.37 -20.37 6.31
N PHE A 113 -8.12 -19.47 5.35
CA PHE A 113 -7.84 -18.07 5.66
C PHE A 113 -8.44 -17.12 4.62
N HIS A 114 -8.93 -15.97 5.08
CA HIS A 114 -9.39 -14.89 4.23
C HIS A 114 -9.28 -13.53 4.95
N ASN A 115 -9.10 -12.46 4.20
CA ASN A 115 -9.18 -11.09 4.70
C ASN A 115 -9.57 -10.13 3.56
N ASN A 116 -10.79 -9.60 3.60
CA ASN A 116 -11.30 -8.76 2.51
C ASN A 116 -10.55 -7.42 2.38
N ILE A 117 -10.11 -6.83 3.50
CA ILE A 117 -9.40 -5.55 3.50
C ILE A 117 -8.06 -5.70 2.76
N GLU A 118 -7.31 -6.75 3.11
CA GLU A 118 -6.05 -7.06 2.45
C GLU A 118 -6.25 -7.55 1.01
N TYR A 119 -7.31 -8.27 0.72
CA TYR A 119 -7.66 -8.62 -0.67
C TYR A 119 -7.76 -7.36 -1.55
N TYR A 120 -8.57 -6.38 -1.15
CA TYR A 120 -8.70 -5.12 -1.91
C TYR A 120 -7.38 -4.35 -1.98
N LYS A 121 -6.59 -4.35 -0.90
CA LYS A 121 -5.25 -3.74 -0.88
C LYS A 121 -4.34 -4.33 -1.95
N PHE A 122 -4.29 -5.66 -2.08
CA PHE A 122 -3.46 -6.32 -3.10
C PHE A 122 -4.00 -6.15 -4.51
N ILE A 123 -5.33 -6.05 -4.70
CA ILE A 123 -5.91 -5.63 -5.98
C ILE A 123 -5.44 -4.21 -6.36
N THR A 124 -5.46 -3.26 -5.43
CA THR A 124 -4.96 -1.89 -5.67
C THR A 124 -3.46 -1.89 -5.99
N LEU A 125 -2.65 -2.66 -5.26
CA LEU A 125 -1.20 -2.77 -5.55
C LEU A 125 -0.91 -3.31 -6.96
N LYS A 126 -1.72 -4.26 -7.44
CA LYS A 126 -1.61 -4.74 -8.82
C LYS A 126 -1.88 -3.63 -9.83
N GLN A 127 -2.93 -2.83 -9.61
CA GLN A 127 -3.25 -1.69 -10.47
C GLN A 127 -2.12 -0.66 -10.48
N ILE A 128 -1.56 -0.34 -9.31
CA ILE A 128 -0.39 0.54 -9.18
C ILE A 128 0.81 -0.01 -9.94
N LEU A 129 1.07 -1.32 -9.90
CA LEU A 129 2.16 -1.95 -10.65
C LEU A 129 1.99 -1.82 -12.17
N THR A 130 0.77 -2.04 -12.67
CA THR A 130 0.43 -1.85 -14.09
C THR A 130 0.60 -0.38 -14.50
N GLN A 131 0.02 0.54 -13.72
CA GLN A 131 0.14 1.99 -13.93
C GLN A 131 1.60 2.42 -13.95
N TYR A 132 2.40 2.00 -12.97
CA TYR A 132 3.82 2.30 -12.90
C TYR A 132 4.59 1.78 -14.11
N THR A 133 4.33 0.55 -14.55
CA THR A 133 5.00 -0.04 -15.72
C THR A 133 4.71 0.78 -16.98
N ASN A 134 3.45 1.21 -17.15
CA ASN A 134 3.06 2.09 -18.25
C ASN A 134 3.72 3.47 -18.14
N LEU A 135 3.70 4.07 -16.95
CA LEU A 135 4.29 5.37 -16.66
C LEU A 135 5.78 5.40 -17.01
N ILE A 136 6.54 4.41 -16.54
CA ILE A 136 7.98 4.30 -16.81
C ILE A 136 8.26 4.14 -18.30
N SER A 137 7.44 3.35 -19.02
CA SER A 137 7.55 3.21 -20.48
C SER A 137 7.28 4.53 -21.20
N ASN A 138 6.16 5.18 -20.87
CA ASN A 138 5.71 6.43 -21.50
C ASN A 138 6.70 7.58 -21.28
N LEU A 139 7.25 7.69 -20.07
CA LEU A 139 8.24 8.70 -19.71
C LEU A 139 9.69 8.31 -20.06
N ARG A 140 9.90 7.12 -20.65
CA ARG A 140 11.23 6.57 -21.01
C ARG A 140 12.21 6.49 -19.84
N LEU A 141 11.70 6.24 -18.63
CA LEU A 141 12.46 6.19 -17.37
C LEU A 141 13.03 4.79 -17.08
N TYR A 142 13.62 4.12 -18.08
CA TYR A 142 13.96 2.69 -18.02
C TYR A 142 14.94 2.30 -16.90
N ARG A 143 15.75 3.26 -16.39
CA ARG A 143 16.60 3.06 -15.21
C ARG A 143 15.78 2.71 -13.95
N TYR A 144 14.52 3.13 -13.91
CA TYR A 144 13.59 2.95 -12.79
C TYR A 144 12.55 1.84 -13.07
N LYS A 145 12.88 0.85 -13.90
CA LYS A 145 11.93 -0.21 -14.30
C LYS A 145 11.26 -0.99 -13.17
N ASN A 146 11.83 -1.03 -11.96
CA ASN A 146 11.28 -1.80 -10.85
C ASN A 146 10.50 -0.89 -9.89
N LEU A 147 9.21 -1.13 -9.70
CA LEU A 147 8.36 -0.40 -8.74
C LEU A 147 8.89 -0.56 -7.30
N SER A 148 9.38 -1.76 -6.98
CA SER A 148 9.91 -2.10 -5.66
C SER A 148 11.10 -1.25 -5.21
N SER A 149 11.80 -0.65 -6.17
CA SER A 149 12.94 0.24 -5.94
C SER A 149 12.61 1.72 -6.12
N ALA A 150 11.33 2.07 -6.30
CA ALA A 150 10.91 3.46 -6.46
C ALA A 150 11.17 4.27 -5.19
N LYS A 151 11.71 5.48 -5.35
CA LYS A 151 11.95 6.42 -4.24
C LYS A 151 10.71 7.27 -3.92
N ASN A 152 9.81 7.38 -4.87
CA ASN A 152 8.53 8.05 -4.70
C ASN A 152 7.53 7.10 -4.06
N THR A 153 6.61 7.68 -3.27
CA THR A 153 5.51 6.92 -2.69
C THR A 153 4.54 6.46 -3.77
N PHE A 154 3.75 5.43 -3.47
CA PHE A 154 2.68 5.00 -4.38
C PHE A 154 1.70 6.13 -4.71
N PHE A 155 1.42 7.01 -3.75
CA PHE A 155 0.59 8.19 -3.96
C PHE A 155 1.25 9.20 -4.91
N GLU A 156 2.53 9.53 -4.72
CA GLU A 156 3.27 10.42 -5.61
C GLU A 156 3.33 9.90 -7.06
N LEU A 157 3.46 8.57 -7.23
CA LEU A 157 3.45 7.93 -8.54
C LEU A 157 2.06 7.96 -9.20
N ASP A 158 1.00 7.73 -8.44
CA ASP A 158 -0.39 7.86 -8.90
C ASP A 158 -0.70 9.30 -9.32
N LEU A 159 -0.24 10.30 -8.55
CA LEU A 159 -0.36 11.71 -8.93
C LEU A 159 0.40 12.03 -10.22
N LEU A 160 1.61 11.50 -10.39
CA LEU A 160 2.38 11.70 -11.62
C LEU A 160 1.70 11.09 -12.84
N ASP A 161 1.13 9.89 -12.72
CA ASP A 161 0.36 9.25 -13.77
C ASP A 161 -0.86 10.09 -14.15
N LYS A 162 -1.64 10.51 -13.15
CA LYS A 162 -2.84 11.35 -13.34
C LYS A 162 -2.54 12.76 -13.82
N SER A 163 -1.35 13.30 -13.56
CA SER A 163 -0.92 14.62 -14.06
C SER A 163 -0.81 14.72 -15.59
N ASN A 164 -0.89 13.58 -16.30
CA ASN A 164 -1.04 13.57 -17.76
C ASN A 164 -2.43 14.07 -18.22
N SER A 165 -3.45 14.01 -17.36
CA SER A 165 -4.81 14.45 -17.68
C SER A 165 -5.00 15.94 -17.38
N ILE A 166 -5.84 16.61 -18.17
CA ILE A 166 -6.28 18.00 -17.94
C ILE A 166 -7.54 18.04 -17.06
N GLU A 167 -8.15 16.88 -16.79
CA GLU A 167 -9.43 16.77 -16.08
C GLU A 167 -9.32 17.19 -14.61
N GLU A 168 -10.33 17.93 -14.16
CA GLU A 168 -10.52 18.25 -12.76
C GLU A 168 -11.35 17.16 -12.09
N THR A 169 -10.89 16.68 -10.93
CA THR A 169 -11.64 15.68 -10.16
C THR A 169 -12.45 16.37 -9.08
N ASN A 170 -13.76 16.16 -9.08
CA ASN A 170 -14.64 16.57 -7.97
C ASN A 170 -14.61 15.49 -6.89
N THR A 171 -14.28 15.87 -5.66
CA THR A 171 -14.26 14.95 -4.51
C THR A 171 -14.56 15.69 -3.21
N TRP A 172 -14.41 15.01 -2.08
CA TRP A 172 -14.43 15.61 -0.75
C TRP A 172 -13.15 15.29 -0.01
N ILE A 173 -12.74 16.19 0.88
CA ILE A 173 -11.55 16.00 1.73
C ILE A 173 -11.90 16.12 3.21
N ASN A 174 -11.12 15.43 4.02
CA ASN A 174 -10.94 15.77 5.43
C ASN A 174 -9.55 16.38 5.58
N ALA A 175 -9.46 17.57 6.17
CA ALA A 175 -8.19 18.24 6.38
C ALA A 175 -8.24 19.07 7.65
N GLU A 176 -7.13 19.08 8.37
CA GLU A 176 -6.88 20.03 9.45
C GLU A 176 -5.66 20.85 9.04
N ILE A 177 -5.86 22.15 8.89
CA ILE A 177 -4.85 23.07 8.37
C ILE A 177 -4.62 24.12 9.44
N LYS A 178 -3.40 24.14 9.99
CA LYS A 178 -2.96 25.26 10.81
C LYS A 178 -2.82 26.46 9.89
N SER A 179 -3.70 27.45 10.06
CA SER A 179 -3.70 28.61 9.20
C SER A 179 -2.50 29.50 9.57
N VAL A 180 -1.69 29.83 8.57
CA VAL A 180 -0.60 30.84 8.71
C VAL A 180 -1.15 32.25 8.45
N VAL A 181 -2.41 32.35 8.05
CA VAL A 181 -3.11 33.58 7.65
C VAL A 181 -4.46 33.66 8.37
N ASP A 182 -4.97 34.86 8.60
CA ASP A 182 -6.30 35.05 9.19
C ASP A 182 -7.39 34.61 8.19
N ALA A 183 -7.81 33.35 8.29
CA ALA A 183 -8.89 32.82 7.47
C ALA A 183 -10.24 33.26 8.05
N ASN A 184 -11.10 33.82 7.21
CA ASN A 184 -12.41 34.33 7.62
C ASN A 184 -13.56 33.52 7.02
N ILE A 185 -14.73 33.67 7.63
CA ILE A 185 -15.98 33.12 7.11
C ILE A 185 -16.26 33.77 5.75
N GLY A 186 -16.61 32.96 4.75
CA GLY A 186 -16.87 33.43 3.39
C GLY A 186 -15.65 33.45 2.48
N ASP A 187 -14.45 33.15 2.99
CA ASP A 187 -13.25 33.07 2.17
C ASP A 187 -13.27 31.82 1.29
N SER A 188 -12.79 31.97 0.05
CA SER A 188 -12.40 30.85 -0.79
C SER A 188 -11.02 30.35 -0.37
N LEU A 189 -10.84 29.03 -0.26
CA LEU A 189 -9.55 28.43 0.03
C LEU A 189 -9.06 27.61 -1.17
N THR A 190 -7.81 27.83 -1.54
CA THR A 190 -7.05 26.99 -2.48
C THR A 190 -5.81 26.48 -1.77
N ILE A 191 -5.65 25.17 -1.70
CA ILE A 191 -4.51 24.49 -1.11
C ILE A 191 -3.63 24.00 -2.26
N LYS A 192 -2.35 24.38 -2.25
CA LYS A 192 -1.38 23.89 -3.22
C LYS A 192 -0.36 23.00 -2.53
N ARG A 193 -0.11 21.82 -3.08
CA ARG A 193 0.92 20.88 -2.60
C ARG A 193 1.84 20.52 -3.74
N LEU A 194 3.14 20.70 -3.51
CA LEU A 194 4.17 20.31 -4.46
C LEU A 194 4.71 18.93 -4.10
N HIS A 195 4.57 17.98 -5.01
CA HIS A 195 5.05 16.60 -4.89
C HIS A 195 6.30 16.42 -5.75
N LYS A 196 7.45 16.22 -5.09
CA LYS A 196 8.75 16.16 -5.77
C LYS A 196 9.01 14.79 -6.39
N MET A 197 9.24 14.76 -7.70
CA MET A 197 9.54 13.53 -8.44
C MET A 197 11.01 13.19 -8.34
N LYS A 198 11.31 12.00 -7.79
CA LYS A 198 12.67 11.56 -7.42
C LYS A 198 13.32 10.71 -8.52
N PHE A 199 12.99 11.01 -9.77
CA PHE A 199 13.69 10.51 -10.95
C PHE A 199 14.81 11.48 -11.32
N ASN A 200 16.00 10.94 -11.55
CA ASN A 200 17.16 11.72 -11.99
C ASN A 200 16.86 12.30 -13.37
N ASP A 201 17.25 13.56 -13.58
CA ASP A 201 17.11 14.29 -14.85
C ASP A 201 15.67 14.36 -15.38
N PHE A 202 14.67 14.04 -14.53
CA PHE A 202 13.27 14.19 -14.86
C PHE A 202 12.84 15.65 -14.61
N PRO A 203 12.35 16.37 -15.62
CA PRO A 203 12.26 17.83 -15.59
C PRO A 203 11.04 18.38 -14.85
N TYR A 204 10.14 17.51 -14.37
CA TYR A 204 8.87 17.92 -13.78
C TYR A 204 8.71 17.43 -12.34
N ASP A 205 8.09 18.27 -11.52
CA ASP A 205 7.38 17.89 -10.29
C ASP A 205 5.86 17.95 -10.54
N VAL A 206 5.06 17.49 -9.57
CA VAL A 206 3.59 17.52 -9.67
C VAL A 206 3.02 18.49 -8.64
N GLU A 207 2.32 19.52 -9.08
CA GLU A 207 1.53 20.41 -8.23
C GLU A 207 0.10 19.88 -8.15
N GLU A 208 -0.35 19.58 -6.94
CA GLU A 208 -1.74 19.27 -6.59
C GLU A 208 -2.41 20.54 -6.10
N ILE A 209 -3.44 20.99 -6.82
CA ILE A 209 -4.21 22.19 -6.51
C ILE A 209 -5.61 21.75 -6.08
N ILE A 210 -5.95 22.00 -4.82
CA ILE A 210 -7.22 21.64 -4.21
C ILE A 210 -8.00 22.93 -3.93
N THR A 211 -9.10 23.13 -4.64
CA THR A 211 -9.95 24.33 -4.52
C THR A 211 -11.26 23.96 -3.85
N LEU A 212 -11.65 24.70 -2.81
CA LEU A 212 -12.98 24.54 -2.21
C LEU A 212 -14.09 24.85 -3.23
N VAL A 213 -15.13 24.02 -3.27
CA VAL A 213 -16.33 24.31 -4.06
C VAL A 213 -17.18 25.40 -3.40
N HIS A 214 -17.21 25.41 -2.07
CA HIS A 214 -17.94 26.38 -1.27
C HIS A 214 -17.02 27.09 -0.28
N PRO A 215 -17.24 28.40 -0.01
CA PRO A 215 -16.45 29.14 0.95
C PRO A 215 -16.39 28.54 2.36
N LEU A 216 -15.45 29.03 3.16
CA LEU A 216 -15.29 28.64 4.56
C LEU A 216 -16.50 29.04 5.39
N THR A 217 -16.95 28.13 6.25
CA THR A 217 -18.04 28.37 7.19
C THR A 217 -17.52 28.67 8.60
N LYS A 218 -18.39 29.18 9.47
CA LYS A 218 -18.08 29.46 10.87
C LYS A 218 -17.63 28.22 11.66
N GLU A 219 -18.15 27.05 11.29
CA GLU A 219 -17.79 25.80 11.99
C GLU A 219 -16.41 25.29 11.59
N GLU A 220 -15.96 25.63 10.38
CA GLU A 220 -14.70 25.21 9.79
C GLU A 220 -13.52 26.06 10.25
N VAL A 221 -13.77 27.31 10.66
CA VAL A 221 -12.74 28.26 11.11
C VAL A 221 -12.84 28.40 12.63
N LYS A 222 -11.89 27.83 13.37
CA LYS A 222 -11.80 27.98 14.83
C LYS A 222 -10.34 28.08 15.26
N ASP A 223 -10.04 29.04 16.13
CA ASP A 223 -8.75 29.14 16.83
C ASP A 223 -7.52 29.04 15.89
N ASN A 224 -7.57 29.76 14.76
CA ASN A 224 -6.53 29.75 13.69
C ASN A 224 -6.30 28.38 13.02
N ILE A 225 -7.25 27.46 13.15
CA ILE A 225 -7.26 26.17 12.50
C ILE A 225 -8.46 26.12 11.56
N ILE A 226 -8.20 25.71 10.31
CA ILE A 226 -9.24 25.37 9.36
C ILE A 226 -9.45 23.85 9.43
N LYS A 227 -10.63 23.44 9.90
CA LYS A 227 -11.03 22.04 9.98
C LYS A 227 -12.09 21.73 8.94
N LEU A 228 -11.67 21.08 7.85
CA LEU A 228 -12.52 20.64 6.76
C LEU A 228 -12.97 19.20 7.02
N THR A 229 -14.27 18.99 7.12
CA THR A 229 -14.85 17.65 7.27
C THR A 229 -15.78 17.37 6.10
N ARG A 230 -15.44 16.36 5.28
CA ARG A 230 -16.12 15.99 4.04
C ARG A 230 -16.41 17.19 3.14
N LYS A 231 -15.50 18.17 3.13
CA LYS A 231 -15.68 19.41 2.37
C LYS A 231 -15.48 19.13 0.89
N SER A 232 -16.45 19.53 0.07
CA SER A 232 -16.39 19.38 -1.39
C SER A 232 -15.28 20.23 -2.00
N VAL A 233 -14.46 19.61 -2.83
CA VAL A 233 -13.32 20.24 -3.50
C VAL A 233 -13.20 19.82 -4.96
N LYS A 234 -12.52 20.67 -5.73
CA LYS A 234 -12.00 20.36 -7.05
C LYS A 234 -10.50 20.15 -6.93
N ILE A 235 -10.01 19.02 -7.43
CA ILE A 235 -8.57 18.73 -7.50
C ILE A 235 -8.13 18.83 -8.95
N LYS A 236 -7.09 19.64 -9.17
CA LYS A 236 -6.39 19.77 -10.44
C LYS A 236 -4.92 19.43 -10.24
N LEU A 237 -4.38 18.57 -11.10
CA LEU A 237 -2.97 18.23 -11.12
C LEU A 237 -2.27 18.99 -12.24
N ARG A 238 -1.05 19.46 -12.00
CA ARG A 238 -0.22 20.12 -13.01
C ARG A 238 1.21 19.64 -12.91
N ARG A 239 1.84 19.42 -14.06
CA ARG A 239 3.29 19.29 -14.12
C ARG A 239 3.92 20.67 -14.04
N VAL A 240 4.89 20.82 -13.14
CA VAL A 240 5.64 22.07 -12.97
C VAL A 240 7.11 21.78 -13.21
N HIS A 241 7.79 22.65 -13.95
CA HIS A 241 9.22 22.49 -14.18
C HIS A 241 10.01 22.67 -12.89
N LYS A 242 11.06 21.86 -12.73
CA LYS A 242 12.05 21.98 -11.65
C LYS A 242 12.99 23.16 -11.85
#